data_AF-A0A9P8VWA1-F1
#
_entry.id   AF-A0A9P8VWA1-F1
#
_cell.length_a   1.000
_cell.length_b   1.000
_cell.length_c   1.000
_cell.angle_alpha   90.00
_cell.angle_beta   90.00
_cell.angle_gamma   90.00
#
_symmetry.space_group_name_H-M   'P 1'
#
loop_
_entity.id
_entity.type
_entity.pdbx_description
1 polymer ?
#
loop_
_entity_poly.entity_id
_entity_poly.type
_entity_poly.pdbx_seq_one_letter_code
_entity_poly.pdbx_strand_id
1 'polypeptide(L)'
;MDDPSRAWPAWKFDMKREDLFTKLHDQYNTYQSPIQDPDAFHHDILEISQKANSLAEFHHLANNRKQQRLRELNDTLEYASFEIIANPRLVGTPQWQHAIQLFRTNSLDSLVAYFASYLPTDHLWHPLYHASTPLTSSTGLMPHLSDEECERTTITPTTSIRPSYGARAGTKRKRL
;
A
#
# COMPACT_ATOMS: atom_id res chain seq x y z
N MET A 1 19.87 29.97 7.94
CA MET A 1 18.49 30.47 8.06
C MET A 1 17.66 29.28 8.50
N ASP A 2 17.36 29.20 9.80
CA ASP A 2 16.57 28.12 10.39
C ASP A 2 15.08 28.44 10.20
N ASP A 3 14.34 27.54 9.55
CA ASP A 3 12.88 27.63 9.42
C ASP A 3 12.24 27.41 10.81
N PRO A 4 11.51 28.40 11.37
CA PRO A 4 10.87 28.28 12.69
C PRO A 4 9.89 27.11 12.80
N SER A 5 9.35 26.62 11.68
CA SER A 5 8.42 25.48 11.66
C SER A 5 9.09 24.13 11.94
N ARG A 6 10.44 24.07 11.90
CA ARG A 6 11.23 22.86 12.15
C ARG A 6 11.96 22.86 13.49
N ALA A 7 11.69 23.84 14.35
CA ALA A 7 12.32 23.93 15.67
C ALA A 7 11.74 22.87 16.63
N TRP A 8 12.59 21.98 17.14
CA TRP A 8 12.24 21.04 18.21
C TRP A 8 13.15 21.28 19.44
N PRO A 9 12.71 20.93 20.65
CA PRO A 9 13.42 21.27 21.89
C PRO A 9 14.62 20.35 22.16
N ALA A 10 15.53 20.21 21.19
CA ALA A 10 16.73 19.36 21.24
C ALA A 10 17.60 19.63 22.48
N TRP A 11 17.67 20.90 22.88
CA TRP A 11 18.42 21.38 24.06
C TRP A 11 17.97 20.74 25.38
N LYS A 12 16.72 20.23 25.48
CA LYS A 12 16.25 19.52 26.68
C LYS A 12 16.90 18.14 26.84
N PHE A 13 17.48 17.60 25.77
CA PHE A 13 18.02 16.25 25.69
C PHE A 13 19.52 16.25 25.39
N ASP A 14 20.19 17.41 25.54
CA ASP A 14 21.59 17.62 25.17
C ASP A 14 21.89 17.25 23.70
N MET A 15 20.89 17.40 22.85
CA MET A 15 20.97 17.14 21.42
C MET A 15 21.03 18.45 20.66
N LYS A 16 21.67 18.40 19.50
CA LYS A 16 21.61 19.51 18.56
C LYS A 16 20.34 19.38 17.70
N ARG A 17 19.82 20.47 17.12
CA ARG A 17 18.57 20.39 16.33
C ARG A 17 18.73 19.45 15.13
N GLU A 18 19.92 19.43 14.55
CA GLU A 18 20.31 18.55 13.46
C GLU A 18 20.33 17.06 13.83
N ASP A 19 20.36 16.71 15.12
CA ASP A 19 20.30 15.30 15.56
C ASP A 19 18.95 14.66 15.20
N LEU A 20 17.87 15.44 15.02
CA LEU A 20 16.57 14.94 14.53
C LEU A 20 16.66 14.31 13.14
N PHE A 21 17.47 14.90 12.26
CA PHE A 21 17.61 14.48 10.86
C PHE A 21 18.83 13.59 10.64
N THR A 22 19.64 13.36 11.68
CA THR A 22 20.83 12.51 11.64
C THR A 22 20.66 11.37 12.63
N LYS A 23 21.14 11.51 13.87
CA LYS A 23 21.12 10.43 14.87
C LYS A 23 19.74 9.82 15.09
N LEU A 24 18.72 10.65 15.30
CA LEU A 24 17.36 10.18 15.58
C LEU A 24 16.71 9.59 14.33
N HIS A 25 16.98 10.16 13.15
CA HIS A 25 16.51 9.61 11.89
C HIS A 25 17.14 8.22 11.62
N ASP A 26 18.46 8.11 11.76
CA ASP A 26 19.21 6.89 11.49
C ASP A 26 18.86 5.78 12.47
N GLN A 27 18.54 6.14 13.72
CA GLN A 27 18.21 5.19 14.77
C GLN A 27 16.73 4.79 14.79
N TYR A 28 15.82 5.71 14.47
CA TYR A 28 14.38 5.52 14.72
C TYR A 28 13.49 5.69 13.49
N ASN A 29 14.03 6.15 12.36
CA ASN A 29 13.33 6.25 11.08
C ASN A 29 13.96 5.34 10.01
N THR A 30 14.59 4.24 10.43
CA THR A 30 15.10 3.17 9.57
C THR A 30 14.18 1.95 9.65
N TYR A 31 13.58 1.57 8.53
CA TYR A 31 12.76 0.38 8.41
C TYR A 31 13.54 -0.74 7.71
N GLN A 32 13.62 -1.93 8.32
CA GLN A 32 14.12 -3.15 7.66
C GLN A 32 12.94 -4.08 7.36
N SER A 33 12.69 -4.30 6.08
CA SER A 33 11.82 -5.38 5.59
C SER A 33 12.67 -6.61 5.24
N PRO A 34 12.12 -7.84 5.33
CA PRO A 34 12.71 -9.00 4.66
C PRO A 34 12.89 -8.71 3.16
N ILE A 35 14.03 -9.16 2.61
CA ILE A 35 14.38 -8.97 1.19
C ILE A 35 13.55 -9.91 0.30
N GLN A 36 13.25 -11.10 0.79
CA GLN A 36 12.56 -12.16 0.04
C GLN A 36 11.37 -12.67 0.84
N ASP A 37 10.41 -13.27 0.15
CA ASP A 37 9.44 -14.15 0.79
C ASP A 37 10.15 -15.40 1.39
N PRO A 38 9.54 -16.06 2.38
CA PRO A 38 10.17 -17.18 3.07
C PRO A 38 10.54 -18.37 2.16
N ASP A 39 9.75 -18.65 1.12
CA ASP A 39 9.97 -19.80 0.24
C ASP A 39 11.17 -19.55 -0.67
N ALA A 40 11.26 -18.36 -1.27
CA ALA A 40 12.41 -17.96 -2.08
C ALA A 40 13.71 -17.95 -1.25
N PHE A 41 13.65 -17.46 -0.01
CA PHE A 41 14.79 -17.51 0.90
C PHE A 41 15.19 -18.95 1.24
N HIS A 42 14.23 -19.83 1.53
CA HIS A 42 14.50 -21.25 1.80
C HIS A 42 15.18 -21.93 0.60
N HIS A 43 14.70 -21.69 -0.62
CA HIS A 43 15.33 -22.23 -1.83
C HIS A 43 16.77 -21.74 -2.02
N ASP A 44 17.04 -20.46 -1.75
CA ASP A 44 18.39 -19.91 -1.82
C ASP A 44 19.33 -20.61 -0.82
N ILE A 45 18.89 -20.81 0.43
CA ILE A 45 19.68 -21.50 1.46
C ILE A 45 19.90 -22.96 1.11
N LEU A 46 18.89 -23.66 0.61
CA LEU A 46 19.01 -25.06 0.19
C LEU A 46 20.06 -25.20 -0.93
N GLU A 47 19.99 -24.37 -1.96
CA GLU A 47 20.95 -24.36 -3.07
C GLU A 47 22.37 -24.06 -2.58
N ILE A 48 22.53 -23.09 -1.68
CA ILE A 48 23.83 -22.73 -1.11
C ILE A 48 24.40 -23.89 -0.27
N SER A 49 23.56 -24.56 0.52
CA SER A 49 23.97 -25.68 1.36
C SER A 49 24.52 -26.86 0.54
N GLN A 50 24.00 -27.07 -0.67
CA GLN A 50 24.46 -28.10 -1.59
C GLN A 50 25.80 -27.75 -2.26
N LYS A 51 26.12 -26.46 -2.36
CA LYS A 51 27.35 -25.96 -3.00
C LYS A 51 28.51 -25.78 -2.04
N ALA A 52 28.23 -25.40 -0.79
CA ALA A 52 29.27 -25.11 0.19
C ALA A 52 29.90 -26.40 0.75
N ASN A 53 31.23 -26.46 0.76
CA ASN A 53 32.00 -27.55 1.37
C ASN A 53 32.48 -27.22 2.78
N SER A 54 32.26 -25.97 3.23
CA SER A 54 32.63 -25.51 4.56
C SER A 54 31.69 -24.41 5.07
N LEU A 55 31.70 -24.19 6.39
CA LEU A 55 30.91 -23.13 7.02
C LEU A 55 31.31 -21.73 6.54
N ALA A 56 32.62 -21.49 6.34
CA ALA A 56 33.11 -20.22 5.82
C ALA A 56 32.60 -19.96 4.39
N GLU A 57 32.64 -20.99 3.54
CA GLU A 57 32.12 -20.92 2.17
C GLU A 57 30.60 -20.69 2.15
N PHE A 58 29.85 -21.36 3.03
CA PHE A 58 28.40 -21.15 3.18
C PHE A 58 28.08 -19.67 3.48
N HIS A 59 28.73 -19.07 4.49
CA HIS A 59 28.50 -17.67 4.85
C HIS A 59 28.90 -16.71 3.72
N HIS A 60 29.99 -16.99 3.01
CA HIS A 60 30.41 -16.21 1.86
C HIS A 60 29.35 -16.23 0.75
N LEU A 61 28.87 -17.43 0.39
CA LEU A 61 27.84 -17.62 -0.64
C LEU A 61 26.50 -16.97 -0.24
N ALA A 62 26.09 -17.10 1.04
CA ALA A 62 24.87 -16.49 1.55
C ALA A 62 24.91 -14.96 1.52
N ASN A 63 26.05 -14.36 1.89
CA ASN A 63 26.21 -12.91 1.80
C ASN A 63 26.19 -12.43 0.35
N ASN A 64 26.85 -13.16 -0.57
CA ASN A 64 26.81 -12.84 -2.00
C ASN A 64 25.39 -12.93 -2.56
N ARG A 65 24.62 -13.96 -2.19
CA ARG A 65 23.21 -14.12 -2.57
C ARG A 65 22.36 -12.97 -2.07
N LYS A 66 22.53 -12.54 -0.81
CA LYS A 66 21.85 -11.35 -0.27
C LYS A 66 22.09 -10.11 -1.14
N GLN A 67 23.35 -9.83 -1.49
CA GLN A 67 23.71 -8.66 -2.32
C GLN A 67 23.14 -8.79 -3.75
N GLN A 68 23.13 -10.00 -4.30
CA GLN A 68 22.51 -10.29 -5.58
C GLN A 68 21.00 -9.97 -5.55
N ARG A 69 20.26 -10.49 -4.57
CA ARG A 69 18.81 -10.27 -4.45
C ARG A 69 18.45 -8.80 -4.27
N LEU A 70 19.22 -8.06 -3.48
CA LEU A 70 19.04 -6.61 -3.33
C LEU A 70 19.18 -5.87 -4.66
N ARG A 71 20.17 -6.23 -5.50
CA ARG A 71 20.33 -5.61 -6.82
C ARG A 71 19.17 -5.96 -7.74
N GLU A 72 18.84 -7.25 -7.86
CA GLU A 72 17.74 -7.73 -8.71
C GLU A 72 16.41 -7.03 -8.41
N LEU A 73 16.08 -6.87 -7.12
CA LEU A 73 14.84 -6.21 -6.70
C LEU A 73 14.84 -4.71 -6.98
N ASN A 74 15.96 -4.02 -6.71
CA ASN A 74 16.05 -2.58 -7.00
C ASN A 74 16.01 -2.30 -8.49
N ASP A 75 16.72 -3.08 -9.32
CA ASP A 75 16.73 -2.93 -10.77
C ASP A 75 15.33 -3.17 -11.36
N THR A 76 14.65 -4.21 -10.86
CA THR A 76 13.27 -4.53 -11.29
C THR A 76 12.29 -3.43 -10.88
N LEU A 77 12.43 -2.90 -9.66
CA LEU A 77 11.58 -1.81 -9.17
C LEU A 77 11.81 -0.51 -9.96
N GLU A 78 13.06 -0.18 -10.27
CA GLU A 78 13.41 0.99 -11.07
C GLU A 78 12.82 0.88 -12.48
N TYR A 79 12.99 -0.26 -13.15
CA TYR A 79 12.41 -0.50 -14.46
C TYR A 79 10.88 -0.35 -14.44
N ALA A 80 10.22 -0.99 -13.48
CA ALA A 80 8.77 -0.88 -13.32
C ALA A 80 8.33 0.57 -13.04
N SER A 81 9.12 1.32 -12.26
CA SER A 81 8.83 2.72 -11.94
C SER A 81 8.81 3.60 -13.20
N PHE A 82 9.76 3.41 -14.13
CA PHE A 82 9.81 4.18 -15.36
C PHE A 82 8.57 3.95 -16.24
N GLU A 83 8.16 2.69 -16.38
CA GLU A 83 6.97 2.32 -17.14
C GLU A 83 5.71 2.95 -16.54
N ILE A 84 5.56 2.90 -15.21
CA ILE A 84 4.41 3.46 -14.49
C ILE A 84 4.40 5.00 -14.58
N ILE A 85 5.55 5.65 -14.42
CA ILE A 85 5.67 7.11 -14.50
C ILE A 85 5.32 7.58 -15.92
N ALA A 86 5.80 6.89 -16.95
CA ALA A 86 5.55 7.23 -18.35
C ALA A 86 4.10 6.97 -18.80
N ASN A 87 3.36 6.08 -18.13
CA ASN A 87 2.01 5.70 -18.52
C ASN A 87 1.05 5.61 -17.32
N PRO A 88 0.33 6.71 -16.99
CA PRO A 88 -0.64 6.74 -15.89
C PRO A 88 -1.76 5.69 -15.96
N ARG A 89 -2.02 5.13 -17.15
CA ARG A 89 -3.08 4.13 -17.36
C ARG A 89 -2.75 2.76 -16.76
N LEU A 90 -1.48 2.49 -16.45
CA LEU A 90 -1.06 1.19 -15.88
C LEU A 90 -1.52 1.00 -14.43
N VAL A 91 -1.67 2.10 -13.67
CA VAL A 91 -2.04 2.08 -12.25
C VAL A 91 -3.36 2.79 -11.95
N GLY A 92 -3.90 3.53 -12.93
CA GLY A 92 -5.08 4.38 -12.76
C GLY A 92 -4.68 5.83 -12.48
N THR A 93 -5.34 6.77 -13.16
CA THR A 93 -5.02 8.20 -13.07
C THR A 93 -5.07 8.76 -11.63
N PRO A 94 -6.03 8.36 -10.75
CA PRO A 94 -6.03 8.81 -9.35
C PRO A 94 -4.83 8.29 -8.55
N GLN A 95 -4.44 7.03 -8.76
CA GLN A 95 -3.34 6.38 -8.04
C GLN A 95 -1.96 6.79 -8.56
N TRP A 96 -1.88 7.29 -9.80
CA TRP A 96 -0.63 7.66 -10.44
C TRP A 96 0.16 8.73 -9.68
N GLN A 97 -0.52 9.71 -9.08
CA GLN A 97 0.15 10.73 -8.26
C GLN A 97 0.80 10.11 -7.02
N HIS A 98 0.15 9.13 -6.41
CA HIS A 98 0.70 8.39 -5.28
C HIS A 98 1.84 7.46 -5.71
N ALA A 99 1.76 6.86 -6.90
CA ALA A 99 2.85 6.06 -7.47
C ALA A 99 4.11 6.91 -7.69
N ILE A 100 3.97 8.10 -8.28
CA ILE A 100 5.08 9.04 -8.43
C ILE A 100 5.68 9.39 -7.07
N GLN A 101 4.85 9.69 -6.08
CA GLN A 101 5.32 10.05 -4.75
C GLN A 101 6.09 8.88 -4.13
N LEU A 102 5.58 7.65 -4.20
CA LEU A 102 6.25 6.44 -3.74
C LEU A 102 7.63 6.28 -4.40
N PHE A 103 7.73 6.35 -5.73
CA PHE A 103 9.02 6.17 -6.40
C PHE A 103 10.02 7.30 -6.12
N ARG A 104 9.54 8.51 -5.81
CA ARG A 104 10.41 9.65 -5.48
C ARG A 104 10.93 9.62 -4.06
N THR A 105 10.11 9.20 -3.10
CA THR A 105 10.48 9.24 -1.68
C THR A 105 11.00 7.90 -1.16
N ASN A 106 10.56 6.80 -1.78
CA ASN A 106 10.76 5.43 -1.29
C ASN A 106 10.50 5.30 0.22
N SER A 107 9.54 6.08 0.73
CA SER A 107 9.21 6.10 2.15
C SER A 107 8.07 5.14 2.44
N LEU A 108 8.07 4.57 3.63
CA LEU A 108 6.95 3.75 4.09
C LEU A 108 5.62 4.52 4.08
N ASP A 109 5.66 5.82 4.40
CA ASP A 109 4.51 6.72 4.29
C ASP A 109 3.93 6.78 2.88
N SER A 110 4.79 7.00 1.87
CA SER A 110 4.34 7.06 0.47
C SER A 110 3.92 5.68 -0.05
N LEU A 111 4.49 4.59 0.47
CA LEU A 111 4.05 3.22 0.18
C LEU A 111 2.64 2.96 0.73
N VAL A 112 2.39 3.35 1.98
CA VAL A 112 1.08 3.25 2.61
C VAL A 112 0.07 4.12 1.87
N ALA A 113 0.41 5.37 1.56
CA ALA A 113 -0.45 6.28 0.79
C ALA A 113 -0.79 5.71 -0.60
N TYR A 114 0.18 5.09 -1.27
CA TYR A 114 -0.05 4.42 -2.55
C TYR A 114 -1.06 3.29 -2.43
N PHE A 115 -0.90 2.37 -1.48
CA PHE A 115 -1.88 1.29 -1.31
C PHE A 115 -3.24 1.79 -0.81
N ALA A 116 -3.27 2.78 0.09
CA ALA A 116 -4.50 3.38 0.59
C ALA A 116 -5.31 4.06 -0.52
N SER A 117 -4.66 4.57 -1.57
CA SER A 117 -5.32 5.20 -2.71
C SER A 117 -6.17 4.25 -3.56
N TYR A 118 -6.04 2.93 -3.37
CA TYR A 118 -6.92 1.94 -4.00
C TYR A 118 -8.19 1.65 -3.18
N LEU A 119 -8.26 2.08 -1.92
CA LEU A 119 -9.42 1.86 -1.07
C LEU A 119 -10.53 2.88 -1.37
N PRO A 120 -11.81 2.46 -1.39
CA PRO A 120 -12.95 3.36 -1.54
C PRO A 120 -12.93 4.51 -0.52
N THR A 121 -13.41 5.70 -0.87
CA THR A 121 -13.36 6.89 0.01
C THR A 121 -14.20 6.75 1.29
N ASP A 122 -15.20 5.86 1.27
CA ASP A 122 -16.05 5.46 2.39
C ASP A 122 -15.44 4.34 3.26
N HIS A 123 -14.25 3.84 2.91
CA HIS A 123 -13.56 2.83 3.68
C HIS A 123 -13.05 3.41 5.02
N LEU A 124 -13.13 2.60 6.08
CA LEU A 124 -12.73 2.94 7.46
C LEU A 124 -11.30 3.49 7.60
N TRP A 125 -10.46 3.30 6.58
CA TRP A 125 -9.06 3.72 6.56
C TRP A 125 -8.89 5.18 6.10
N HIS A 126 -9.93 5.82 5.57
CA HIS A 126 -9.91 7.24 5.23
C HIS A 126 -10.37 8.05 6.45
N PRO A 127 -9.54 8.98 6.99
CA PRO A 127 -9.86 9.77 8.18
C PRO A 127 -11.17 10.56 8.11
N LEU A 128 -11.70 10.79 6.89
CA LEU A 128 -12.96 11.50 6.67
C LEU A 128 -14.19 10.75 7.21
N TYR A 129 -14.12 9.42 7.38
CA TYR A 129 -15.22 8.64 7.96
C TYR A 129 -15.27 8.75 9.49
N HIS A 130 -14.11 8.83 10.16
CA HIS A 130 -14.03 9.00 11.61
C HIS A 130 -14.44 10.40 12.08
N ALA A 131 -14.43 11.40 11.20
CA ALA A 131 -14.93 12.75 11.51
C ALA A 131 -16.46 12.87 11.40
N SER A 132 -17.15 11.88 10.82
CA SER A 132 -18.58 11.99 10.47
C SER A 132 -19.50 11.03 11.24
N THR A 133 -19.00 10.28 12.22
CA THR A 133 -19.86 9.63 13.22
C THR A 133 -20.17 10.63 14.33
N PRO A 134 -21.36 11.26 14.39
CA PRO A 134 -21.79 11.88 15.63
C PRO A 134 -21.84 10.79 16.70
N LEU A 135 -21.04 10.97 17.76
CA LEU A 135 -21.22 10.27 19.02
C LEU A 135 -22.60 10.66 19.56
N THR A 136 -23.65 9.98 19.12
CA THR A 136 -24.84 9.85 19.95
C THR A 136 -24.46 8.95 21.11
N SER A 137 -24.08 9.58 22.21
CA SER A 137 -24.05 8.98 23.54
C SER A 137 -25.40 8.31 23.80
N SER A 138 -25.47 7.00 23.56
CA SER A 138 -26.54 6.17 24.10
C SER A 138 -25.95 5.38 25.25
N THR A 139 -26.28 5.84 26.45
CA THR A 139 -26.26 5.11 27.71
C THR A 139 -26.68 3.66 27.47
N GLY A 140 -25.93 2.74 28.07
CA GLY A 140 -25.98 1.32 27.74
C GLY A 140 -27.35 0.67 27.93
N LEU A 141 -27.54 -0.43 27.22
CA LEU A 141 -28.28 -1.61 27.64
C LEU A 141 -27.86 -2.75 26.70
N MET A 142 -27.41 -3.86 27.29
CA MET A 142 -27.06 -5.10 26.58
C MET A 142 -28.26 -5.62 25.78
N PRO A 143 -28.08 -6.18 24.57
CA PRO A 143 -29.15 -6.92 23.92
C PRO A 143 -29.25 -8.30 24.57
N HIS A 144 -30.30 -8.47 25.37
CA HIS A 144 -30.79 -9.77 25.82
C HIS A 144 -31.34 -10.54 24.61
N LEU A 145 -30.81 -11.74 24.38
CA LEU A 145 -31.39 -12.74 23.48
C LEU A 145 -32.74 -13.18 24.02
N SER A 146 -33.80 -12.99 23.24
CA SER A 146 -35.06 -13.71 23.41
C SER A 146 -35.55 -14.18 22.05
N ASP A 147 -35.73 -15.49 21.95
CA ASP A 147 -36.44 -16.21 20.89
C ASP A 147 -37.94 -15.83 20.83
N GLU A 148 -38.59 -16.31 19.76
CA GLU A 148 -40.03 -16.25 19.40
C GLU A 148 -40.43 -15.09 18.47
N GLU A 149 -41.17 -15.24 17.36
CA GLU A 149 -41.80 -16.39 16.71
C GLU A 149 -42.07 -16.03 15.22
N CYS A 150 -42.24 -17.06 14.42
CA CYS A 150 -42.58 -17.07 13.01
C CYS A 150 -43.89 -16.34 12.68
N GLU A 151 -43.88 -15.40 11.73
CA GLU A 151 -45.05 -15.22 10.86
C GLU A 151 -44.69 -14.94 9.40
N ARG A 152 -45.15 -15.86 8.57
CA ARG A 152 -45.06 -15.92 7.12
C ARG A 152 -46.17 -15.03 6.54
N THR A 153 -45.84 -14.01 5.76
CA THR A 153 -46.79 -13.47 4.77
C THR A 153 -46.11 -13.32 3.42
N THR A 154 -46.50 -14.22 2.52
CA THR A 154 -46.25 -14.19 1.08
C THR A 154 -47.11 -13.08 0.44
N ILE A 155 -46.50 -12.22 -0.37
CA ILE A 155 -47.19 -11.58 -1.49
C ILE A 155 -46.23 -11.36 -2.66
N THR A 156 -46.75 -11.68 -3.83
CA THR A 156 -46.15 -11.94 -5.14
C THR A 156 -45.69 -10.69 -5.92
N PRO A 157 -44.88 -10.85 -6.98
CA PRO A 157 -44.33 -9.75 -7.78
C PRO A 157 -45.27 -9.34 -8.93
N THR A 158 -45.35 -8.05 -9.23
CA THR A 158 -46.04 -7.52 -10.42
C THR A 158 -45.09 -6.72 -11.31
N THR A 159 -45.20 -7.04 -12.60
CA THR A 159 -44.32 -6.82 -13.76
C THR A 159 -44.37 -5.41 -14.37
N SER A 160 -43.32 -5.10 -15.16
CA SER A 160 -43.29 -4.23 -16.37
C SER A 160 -43.10 -2.73 -16.08
N ILE A 161 -42.19 -1.98 -16.74
CA ILE A 161 -42.17 -1.69 -18.19
C ILE A 161 -40.76 -1.20 -18.61
N ARG A 162 -40.26 -1.69 -19.77
CA ARG A 162 -39.13 -1.13 -20.55
C ARG A 162 -39.60 0.06 -21.40
N PRO A 163 -38.68 0.96 -21.79
CA PRO A 163 -38.72 1.54 -23.13
C PRO A 163 -37.50 1.16 -23.96
N SER A 164 -37.77 0.69 -25.18
CA SER A 164 -36.83 0.54 -26.28
C SER A 164 -36.74 1.84 -27.09
N TYR A 165 -35.53 2.25 -27.44
CA TYR A 165 -35.21 3.04 -28.64
C TYR A 165 -33.84 2.49 -29.09
N GLY A 166 -33.56 2.07 -30.32
CA GLY A 166 -34.05 2.45 -31.64
C GLY A 166 -32.78 2.58 -32.50
N ALA A 167 -32.54 1.62 -33.39
CA ALA A 167 -31.35 1.57 -34.23
C ALA A 167 -31.35 2.64 -35.33
N ARG A 168 -30.17 3.18 -35.68
CA ARG A 168 -29.91 3.59 -37.08
C ARG A 168 -28.42 3.57 -37.45
N ALA A 169 -28.22 3.23 -38.72
CA ALA A 169 -27.00 2.76 -39.36
C ALA A 169 -25.97 3.84 -39.72
N GLY A 170 -24.69 3.44 -39.63
CA GLY A 170 -23.69 3.38 -40.72
C GLY A 170 -23.21 4.67 -41.41
N THR A 171 -21.88 4.85 -41.45
CA THR A 171 -21.16 5.07 -42.73
C THR A 171 -19.66 4.74 -42.59
N LYS A 172 -19.14 3.93 -43.52
CA LYS A 172 -17.70 3.75 -43.81
C LYS A 172 -17.17 4.94 -44.60
N ARG A 173 -15.94 5.41 -44.33
CA ARG A 173 -15.03 6.08 -45.29
C ARG A 173 -13.59 5.89 -44.78
N LYS A 174 -12.83 4.96 -45.36
CA LYS A 174 -11.89 5.05 -46.51
C LYS A 174 -10.49 5.52 -46.09
N ARG A 175 -9.53 4.60 -46.25
CA ARG A 175 -8.08 4.83 -46.30
C ARG A 175 -7.74 5.91 -47.35
N LEU A 176 -6.76 6.73 -47.02
CA LEU A 176 -5.60 7.07 -47.84
C LEU A 176 -4.40 7.19 -46.89
#